data_AF-A0A935M7S7-F1
#
_entry.id   AF-A0A935M7S7-F1
#
_cell.length_a   1.000
_cell.length_b   1.000
_cell.length_c   1.000
_cell.angle_alpha   90.00
_cell.angle_beta   90.00
_cell.angle_gamma   90.00
#
_symmetry.space_group_name_H-M   'P 1'
#
loop_
_entity.id
_entity.type
_entity.pdbx_description
1 polymer ?
#
loop_
_entity_poly.entity_id
_entity_poly.type
_entity_poly.pdbx_seq_one_letter_code
_entity_poly.pdbx_strand_id
1 'polypeptide(L)'
;MSLLALPALAQNTSPLAGVRNEVNAVRLTAAFSDAQLLVGKGAGGGPTASAVLSDIAALRYGYRYEYKKLAQASRPVVNHDVEVAIYVRGTNEQITSIPFSVVEVDHRSSTGRYVIGHVQLDALHTSAAFLDPETFIAVIPED
;
A
#
# COMPACT_ATOMS: atom_id res chain seq x y z
N MET A 1 -5.85 -12.22 -5.34
CA MET A 1 -4.95 -11.07 -5.55
C MET A 1 -5.54 -9.93 -4.76
N SER A 2 -4.77 -9.35 -3.84
CA SER A 2 -5.19 -8.20 -3.05
C SER A 2 -4.51 -6.95 -3.60
N LEU A 3 -5.21 -5.82 -3.60
CA LEU A 3 -4.67 -4.51 -3.98
C LEU A 3 -5.00 -3.53 -2.85
N LEU A 4 -3.97 -2.96 -2.26
CA LEU A 4 -4.09 -2.02 -1.14
C LEU A 4 -3.17 -0.82 -1.42
N ALA A 5 -3.69 0.38 -1.18
CA ALA A 5 -2.94 1.62 -1.24
C ALA A 5 -3.24 2.44 0.01
N LEU A 6 -2.43 2.23 1.05
CA LEU A 6 -2.56 2.87 2.36
C LEU A 6 -1.16 3.23 2.87
N PRO A 7 -1.03 4.23 3.76
CA PRO A 7 0.19 4.39 4.54
C PRO A 7 0.53 3.06 5.24
N ALA A 8 1.82 2.72 5.30
CA ALA A 8 2.28 1.49 5.95
C ALA A 8 3.51 1.80 6.79
N LEU A 9 3.59 1.18 7.96
CA LEU A 9 4.81 1.24 8.76
C LEU A 9 5.86 0.33 8.12
N ALA A 10 7.05 0.87 7.88
CA ALA A 10 8.19 0.11 7.38
C ALA A 10 9.25 -0.02 8.46
N GLN A 11 9.76 -1.23 8.67
CA GLN A 11 10.93 -1.43 9.52
C GLN A 11 12.12 -0.66 8.97
N ASN A 12 12.96 -0.11 9.84
CA ASN A 12 14.17 0.63 9.43
C ASN A 12 15.17 -0.24 8.65
N THR A 13 15.12 -1.56 8.84
CA THR A 13 15.90 -2.57 8.12
C THR A 13 15.38 -2.84 6.70
N SER A 14 14.15 -2.42 6.38
CA SER A 14 13.56 -2.62 5.06
C SER A 14 14.29 -1.80 4.01
N PRO A 15 14.62 -2.37 2.83
CA PRO A 15 15.19 -1.61 1.72
C PRO A 15 14.30 -0.45 1.26
N LEU A 16 12.98 -0.54 1.49
CA LEU A 16 12.02 0.52 1.15
C LEU A 16 12.14 1.74 2.08
N ALA A 17 12.62 1.57 3.32
CA ALA A 17 12.77 2.68 4.27
C ALA A 17 13.89 3.68 3.85
N GLY A 18 14.82 3.24 3.01
CA GLY A 18 15.87 4.06 2.42
C GLY A 18 15.42 4.86 1.19
N VAL A 19 14.22 4.61 0.66
CA VAL A 19 13.68 5.29 -0.52
C VAL A 19 13.10 6.63 -0.10
N ARG A 20 13.60 7.73 -0.68
CA ARG A 20 13.27 9.10 -0.27
C ARG A 20 13.06 10.00 -1.48
N ASN A 21 12.33 11.10 -1.26
CA ASN A 21 12.08 12.16 -2.25
C ASN A 21 11.44 11.63 -3.54
N GLU A 22 11.97 11.98 -4.71
CA GLU A 22 11.42 11.61 -6.02
C GLU A 22 11.82 10.20 -6.52
N VAL A 23 12.53 9.44 -5.69
CA VAL A 23 12.92 8.06 -5.99
C VAL A 23 11.75 7.14 -5.65
N ASN A 24 11.40 6.28 -6.60
CA ASN A 24 10.44 5.19 -6.40
C ASN A 24 11.19 3.86 -6.30
N ALA A 25 10.58 2.91 -5.60
CA ALA A 25 11.05 1.54 -5.58
C ALA A 25 9.88 0.55 -5.71
N VAL A 26 10.16 -0.57 -6.37
CA VAL A 26 9.23 -1.69 -6.53
C VAL A 26 9.92 -2.96 -6.06
N ARG A 27 9.38 -3.60 -5.02
CA ARG A 27 9.82 -4.93 -4.57
C ARG A 27 8.94 -5.99 -5.22
N LEU A 28 9.56 -6.97 -5.88
CA LEU A 28 8.89 -8.06 -6.57
C LEU A 28 9.35 -9.37 -5.94
N THR A 29 8.39 -10.23 -5.59
CA THR A 29 8.67 -11.59 -5.11
C THR A 29 7.96 -12.57 -6.04
N ALA A 30 8.70 -13.55 -6.58
CA ALA A 30 8.14 -14.59 -7.43
C ALA A 30 8.30 -15.95 -6.75
N ALA A 31 7.45 -16.92 -7.10
CA ALA A 31 7.46 -18.24 -6.47
C ALA A 31 8.81 -19.00 -6.60
N PHE A 32 9.60 -18.68 -7.63
CA PHE A 32 10.86 -19.36 -7.95
C PHE A 32 12.06 -18.40 -8.07
N SER A 33 11.96 -17.20 -7.49
CA SER A 33 13.06 -16.23 -7.42
C SER A 33 13.00 -15.52 -6.08
N ASP A 34 14.16 -15.18 -5.56
CA ASP A 34 14.28 -14.27 -4.42
C ASP A 34 13.64 -12.90 -4.72
N ALA A 35 13.40 -12.14 -3.65
CA ALA A 35 12.87 -10.80 -3.75
C ALA A 35 13.85 -9.89 -4.52
N GLN A 36 13.33 -9.21 -5.54
CA GLN A 36 14.06 -8.23 -6.33
C GLN A 36 13.59 -6.83 -6.00
N LEU A 37 14.50 -5.86 -5.97
CA LEU A 37 14.20 -4.45 -5.75
C LEU A 37 14.62 -3.63 -6.97
N LEU A 38 13.64 -2.97 -7.59
CA LEU A 38 13.87 -2.02 -8.69
C LEU A 38 13.78 -0.61 -8.11
N VAL A 39 14.84 0.19 -8.24
CA VAL A 39 14.92 1.54 -7.67
C VAL A 39 15.29 2.54 -8.76
N GLY A 40 14.62 3.69 -8.81
CA GLY A 40 14.95 4.75 -9.75
C GLY A 40 14.08 5.99 -9.57
N LYS A 41 14.40 7.07 -10.28
CA LYS A 41 13.54 8.27 -10.29
C LYS A 41 12.19 7.93 -10.91
N GLY A 42 11.12 8.10 -10.14
CA GLY A 42 9.77 7.74 -10.56
C GLY A 42 9.00 8.84 -11.27
N ALA A 43 9.50 10.08 -11.19
CA ALA A 43 8.88 11.25 -11.78
C ALA A 43 9.94 12.26 -12.28
N GLY A 44 9.51 13.19 -13.12
CA GLY A 44 10.35 14.23 -13.71
C GLY A 44 10.51 14.10 -15.23
N GLY A 45 10.85 15.21 -15.89
CA GLY A 45 10.87 15.28 -17.36
C GLY A 45 11.82 14.27 -18.01
N GLY A 46 13.05 14.14 -17.51
CA GLY A 46 14.04 13.18 -18.02
C GLY A 46 13.63 11.71 -17.84
N PRO A 47 13.39 11.24 -16.59
CA PRO A 47 12.97 9.86 -16.33
C PRO A 47 11.71 9.45 -17.12
N THR A 48 10.71 10.33 -17.16
CA THR A 48 9.45 10.06 -17.88
C THR A 48 9.68 10.04 -19.40
N ALA A 49 10.46 10.99 -19.95
CA ALA A 49 10.78 11.01 -21.38
C ALA A 49 11.56 9.77 -21.83
N SER A 50 12.45 9.26 -20.98
CA SER A 50 13.19 8.02 -21.25
C SER A 50 12.25 6.82 -21.39
N ALA A 51 11.26 6.68 -20.50
CA ALA A 51 10.24 5.63 -20.59
C ALA A 51 9.44 5.73 -21.90
N VAL A 52 8.99 6.95 -22.26
CA VAL A 52 8.27 7.20 -23.51
C VAL A 52 9.13 6.86 -24.74
N LEU A 53 10.39 7.30 -24.77
CA LEU A 53 11.30 7.02 -25.87
C LEU A 53 11.57 5.51 -26.01
N SER A 54 11.70 4.80 -24.89
CA SER A 54 11.86 3.35 -24.88
C SER A 54 10.67 2.64 -25.52
N ASP A 55 9.44 3.03 -25.19
CA ASP A 55 8.24 2.48 -25.82
C ASP A 55 8.19 2.76 -27.33
N ILE A 56 8.52 3.98 -27.75
CA ILE A 56 8.59 4.35 -29.18
C ILE A 56 9.66 3.51 -29.91
N ALA A 57 10.82 3.28 -29.29
CA ALA A 57 11.86 2.45 -29.87
C ALA A 57 11.40 0.98 -29.98
N ALA A 58 10.75 0.44 -28.96
CA ALA A 58 10.22 -0.92 -28.96
C ALA A 58 9.19 -1.14 -30.09
N LEU A 59 8.33 -0.15 -30.36
CA LEU A 59 7.39 -0.19 -31.47
C LEU A 59 8.08 -0.31 -32.83
N ARG A 60 9.26 0.31 -33.03
CA ARG A 60 10.02 0.18 -34.28
C ARG A 60 10.52 -1.25 -34.52
N TYR A 61 10.71 -2.02 -33.46
CA TYR A 61 11.08 -3.44 -33.53
C TYR A 61 9.87 -4.38 -33.48
N GLY A 62 8.65 -3.84 -33.65
CA GLY A 62 7.43 -4.64 -33.69
C GLY A 62 7.00 -5.19 -32.33
N TYR A 63 7.53 -4.67 -31.23
CA TYR A 63 7.11 -5.08 -29.89
C TYR A 63 5.63 -4.74 -29.66
N ARG A 64 4.89 -5.69 -29.09
CA ARG A 64 3.49 -5.53 -28.70
C ARG A 64 3.31 -6.05 -27.29
N TYR A 65 2.74 -5.22 -26.43
CA TYR A 65 2.37 -5.65 -25.09
C TYR A 65 1.32 -6.76 -25.15
N GLU A 66 1.60 -7.89 -24.51
CA GLU A 66 0.61 -8.93 -24.31
C GLU A 66 -0.28 -8.58 -23.12
N TYR A 67 -1.56 -8.33 -23.37
CA TYR A 67 -2.52 -8.12 -22.29
C TYR A 67 -3.19 -9.43 -21.88
N LYS A 68 -2.40 -10.30 -21.24
CA LYS A 68 -2.81 -11.68 -20.84
C LYS A 68 -4.10 -11.72 -20.00
N LYS A 69 -4.43 -10.62 -19.30
CA LYS A 69 -5.65 -10.49 -18.48
C LYS A 69 -6.94 -10.51 -19.32
N LEU A 70 -6.91 -10.11 -20.60
CA LEU A 70 -8.10 -10.20 -21.48
C LEU A 70 -8.48 -11.64 -21.83
N ALA A 71 -7.49 -12.53 -21.93
CA ALA A 71 -7.69 -13.93 -22.28
C ALA A 71 -8.07 -14.79 -21.06
N GLN A 72 -8.07 -14.21 -19.85
CA GLN A 72 -8.36 -14.93 -18.62
C GLN A 72 -9.87 -15.12 -18.47
N ALA A 73 -10.33 -16.37 -18.36
CA ALA A 73 -11.76 -16.70 -18.34
C ALA A 73 -12.51 -16.13 -17.12
N SER A 74 -11.83 -15.98 -15.99
CA SER A 74 -12.38 -15.47 -14.73
C SER A 74 -12.05 -13.99 -14.55
N ARG A 75 -13.08 -13.13 -14.57
CA ARG A 75 -12.93 -11.72 -14.21
C ARG A 75 -12.76 -11.58 -12.70
N PRO A 76 -11.77 -10.83 -12.20
CA PRO A 76 -11.68 -10.50 -10.79
C PRO A 76 -12.94 -9.75 -10.33
N VAL A 77 -13.46 -10.12 -9.17
CA VAL A 77 -14.50 -9.38 -8.47
C VAL A 77 -13.83 -8.59 -7.35
N VAL A 78 -14.20 -7.32 -7.19
CA VAL A 78 -13.71 -6.50 -6.08
C VAL A 78 -14.29 -7.05 -4.79
N ASN A 79 -13.43 -7.31 -3.81
CA ASN A 79 -13.80 -7.73 -2.47
C ASN A 79 -12.89 -7.03 -1.47
N HIS A 80 -13.48 -6.46 -0.42
CA HIS A 80 -12.76 -5.86 0.70
C HIS A 80 -13.00 -6.64 2.01
N ASP A 81 -13.51 -7.87 1.92
CA ASP A 81 -13.57 -8.86 3.00
C ASP A 81 -12.16 -9.41 3.25
N VAL A 82 -11.28 -8.52 3.72
CA VAL A 82 -9.92 -8.79 4.12
C VAL A 82 -9.67 -8.09 5.44
N GLU A 83 -9.10 -8.84 6.37
CA GLU A 83 -8.64 -8.29 7.64
C GLU A 83 -7.28 -7.64 7.45
N VAL A 84 -7.07 -6.49 8.08
CA VAL A 84 -5.80 -5.76 8.06
C VAL A 84 -5.39 -5.37 9.47
N ALA A 85 -4.11 -5.56 9.79
CA ALA A 85 -3.49 -5.03 10.99
C ALA A 85 -3.17 -3.55 10.80
N ILE A 86 -3.64 -2.69 11.70
CA ILE A 86 -3.46 -1.24 11.59
C ILE A 86 -2.91 -0.64 12.89
N TYR A 87 -2.11 0.41 12.72
CA TYR A 87 -1.85 1.44 13.71
C TYR A 87 -2.78 2.62 13.42
N VAL A 88 -3.54 3.06 14.42
CA VAL A 88 -4.33 4.31 14.35
C VAL A 88 -3.94 5.25 15.48
N ARG A 89 -3.82 6.53 15.16
CA ARG A 89 -3.65 7.62 16.13
C ARG A 89 -4.69 8.71 15.85
N GLY A 90 -5.40 9.13 16.89
CA GLY A 90 -6.47 10.13 16.78
C GLY A 90 -7.09 10.45 18.14
N THR A 91 -8.25 11.11 18.11
CA THR A 91 -9.07 11.37 19.30
C THR A 91 -9.72 10.09 19.81
N ASN A 92 -10.26 10.16 21.02
CA ASN A 92 -10.94 9.03 21.63
C ASN A 92 -12.21 8.63 20.84
N GLU A 93 -12.92 9.62 20.31
CA GLU A 93 -14.14 9.45 19.52
C GLU A 93 -13.83 8.76 18.18
N GLN A 94 -12.79 9.22 17.48
CA GLN A 94 -12.36 8.62 16.21
C GLN A 94 -11.95 7.16 16.40
N ILE A 95 -11.05 6.88 17.36
CA ILE A 95 -10.56 5.52 17.59
C ILE A 95 -11.69 4.58 17.99
N THR A 96 -12.65 5.05 18.79
CA THR A 96 -13.80 4.23 19.22
C THR A 96 -14.77 3.96 18.05
N SER A 97 -14.75 4.76 16.98
CA SER A 97 -15.55 4.51 15.78
C SER A 97 -15.04 3.36 14.91
N ILE A 98 -13.79 2.90 15.12
CA ILE A 98 -13.22 1.80 14.36
C ILE A 98 -13.64 0.46 14.99
N PRO A 99 -14.31 -0.43 14.24
CA PRO A 99 -14.76 -1.72 14.74
C PRO A 99 -13.63 -2.76 14.69
N PHE A 100 -12.70 -2.68 15.64
CA PHE A 100 -11.62 -3.67 15.77
C PHE A 100 -12.17 -5.06 16.03
N SER A 101 -11.70 -6.06 15.28
CA SER A 101 -11.91 -7.47 15.58
C SER A 101 -11.02 -7.93 16.74
N VAL A 102 -9.78 -7.44 16.77
CA VAL A 102 -8.79 -7.69 17.83
C VAL A 102 -8.06 -6.40 18.14
N VAL A 103 -7.88 -6.10 19.44
CA VAL A 103 -7.03 -4.99 19.91
C VAL A 103 -5.80 -5.59 20.58
N GLU A 104 -4.63 -5.31 20.02
CA GLU A 104 -3.34 -5.75 20.56
C GLU A 104 -2.76 -4.73 21.53
N VAL A 105 -2.88 -3.44 21.18
CA VAL A 105 -2.39 -2.32 22.00
C VAL A 105 -3.45 -1.22 22.03
N ASP A 106 -3.80 -0.74 23.23
CA ASP A 106 -4.54 0.52 23.42
C ASP A 106 -3.74 1.40 24.37
N HIS A 107 -3.07 2.40 23.81
CA HIS A 107 -2.27 3.33 24.59
C HIS A 107 -2.97 4.67 24.71
N ARG A 108 -3.12 5.16 25.94
CA ARG A 108 -3.75 6.43 26.26
C ARG A 108 -2.80 7.28 27.10
N SER A 109 -2.61 8.52 26.69
CA SER A 109 -1.83 9.52 27.41
C SER A 109 -2.54 10.87 27.44
N SER A 110 -1.98 11.83 28.16
CA SER A 110 -2.44 13.22 28.13
C SER A 110 -2.23 13.91 26.78
N THR A 111 -1.37 13.35 25.92
CA THR A 111 -0.98 13.93 24.62
C THR A 111 -1.61 13.22 23.42
N GLY A 112 -2.39 12.16 23.64
CA GLY A 112 -3.15 11.48 22.60
C GLY A 112 -3.45 10.02 22.92
N ARG A 113 -4.09 9.35 21.97
CA ARG A 113 -4.38 7.92 22.00
C ARG A 113 -3.91 7.28 20.69
N TYR A 114 -3.39 6.07 20.79
CA TYR A 114 -3.19 5.22 19.62
C TYR A 114 -3.61 3.79 19.94
N VAL A 115 -4.06 3.08 18.91
CA VAL A 115 -4.45 1.67 18.99
C VAL A 115 -3.75 0.90 17.89
N ILE A 116 -3.31 -0.31 18.22
CA ILE A 116 -2.86 -1.32 17.27
C ILE A 116 -3.82 -2.49 17.35
N GLY A 117 -4.33 -2.92 16.21
CA GLY A 117 -5.29 -4.02 16.15
C GLY A 117 -5.70 -4.39 14.74
N HIS A 118 -6.53 -5.41 14.66
CA HIS A 118 -7.06 -5.96 13.41
C HIS A 118 -8.46 -5.40 13.14
N VAL A 119 -8.74 -5.11 11.87
CA VAL A 119 -10.03 -4.58 11.43
C VAL A 119 -10.35 -5.10 10.02
N GLN A 120 -11.64 -5.34 9.76
CA GLN A 120 -12.11 -5.62 8.41
C GLN A 120 -12.00 -4.37 7.53
N LEU A 121 -11.41 -4.49 6.34
CA LEU A 121 -11.11 -3.35 5.48
C LEU A 121 -12.37 -2.55 5.09
N ASP A 122 -13.49 -3.23 4.79
CA ASP A 122 -14.77 -2.56 4.52
C ASP A 122 -15.26 -1.70 5.71
N ALA A 123 -15.08 -2.24 6.91
CA ALA A 123 -15.51 -1.58 8.14
C ALA A 123 -14.58 -0.40 8.49
N LEU A 124 -13.27 -0.52 8.22
CA LEU A 124 -12.32 0.57 8.32
C LEU A 124 -12.65 1.69 7.32
N HIS A 125 -12.85 1.35 6.05
CA HIS A 125 -13.10 2.31 4.96
C HIS A 125 -14.36 3.16 5.20
N THR A 126 -15.35 2.61 5.91
CA THR A 126 -16.61 3.30 6.24
C THR A 126 -16.61 3.98 7.62
N SER A 127 -15.53 3.83 8.40
CA SER A 127 -15.42 4.43 9.73
C SER A 127 -15.22 5.96 9.65
N ALA A 128 -15.69 6.67 10.68
CA ALA A 128 -15.49 8.12 10.78
C ALA A 128 -14.00 8.49 10.85
N ALA A 129 -13.20 7.64 11.52
CA ALA A 129 -11.76 7.80 11.62
C ALA A 129 -11.04 7.78 10.27
N PHE A 130 -11.48 6.96 9.31
CA PHE A 130 -10.83 6.86 8.00
C PHE A 130 -11.07 8.08 7.11
N LEU A 131 -12.18 8.78 7.32
CA LEU A 131 -12.55 9.99 6.57
C LEU A 131 -12.04 11.28 7.24
N ASP A 132 -11.45 11.16 8.42
CA ASP A 132 -11.03 12.30 9.23
C ASP A 132 -9.57 12.69 8.93
N PRO A 133 -9.29 13.97 8.62
CA PRO A 133 -7.95 14.41 8.21
C PRO A 133 -6.94 14.48 9.36
N GLU A 134 -7.40 14.51 10.62
CA GLU A 134 -6.54 14.56 11.81
C GLU A 134 -6.21 13.16 12.34
N THR A 135 -6.87 12.13 11.80
CA THR A 135 -6.60 10.73 12.13
C THR A 135 -5.50 10.20 11.24
N PHE A 136 -4.46 9.66 11.87
CA PHE A 136 -3.42 8.92 11.15
C PHE A 136 -3.68 7.43 11.23
N ILE A 137 -3.78 6.77 10.07
CA ILE A 137 -3.95 5.32 9.96
C ILE A 137 -2.82 4.78 9.08
N ALA A 138 -2.12 3.75 9.56
CA ALA A 138 -1.14 3.03 8.79
C ALA A 138 -1.33 1.52 8.97
N VAL A 139 -1.19 0.77 7.88
CA VAL A 139 -1.14 -0.69 7.93
C VAL A 139 0.19 -1.12 8.55
N ILE A 140 0.15 -2.18 9.35
CA ILE A 140 1.33 -2.90 9.82
C ILE A 140 1.48 -4.11 8.90
N PRO A 141 2.47 -4.13 7.99
CA PRO A 141 2.67 -5.26 7.11
C PRO A 141 2.96 -6.52 7.92
N GLU A 142 2.34 -7.63 7.56
CA GLU A 142 2.82 -8.95 7.96
C GLU A 142 4.09 -9.24 7.13
N ASP A 143 5.19 -9.58 7.82
CA ASP A 143 6.50 -9.85 7.19
C ASP A 143 6.49 -11.08 6.26
#